data_AF-A0A0D1KR94-F1
#
_entry.id   AF-A0A0D1KR94-F1
#
_cell.length_a   1.000
_cell.length_b   1.000
_cell.length_c   1.000
_cell.angle_alpha   90.00
_cell.angle_beta   90.00
_cell.angle_gamma   90.00
#
_symmetry.space_group_name_H-M   'P 1'
#
loop_
_entity.id
_entity.type
_entity.pdbx_description
1 polymer ?
#
loop_
_entity_poly.entity_id
_entity_poly.type
_entity_poly.pdbx_seq_one_letter_code
_entity_poly.pdbx_strand_id
1 'polypeptide(L)'
;MSEEGSIIAANRTLIKILDYEPEQVIGQHMNMMLTIPAQLFCQLYFFPLLKLEHHIEEIYISLKARDGEEIPVLINATARHDSGASVFDCVLIPMRKRNEYENELLIARNEAQEALFAKQKANAELEIALETLKAKQEELLEINKQNQQFKLNTKRELELARKIQKNSLT
;
A
#
# COMPACT_ATOMS: atom_id res chain seq x y z
N MET A 1 -7.28 35.51 -15.59
CA MET A 1 -7.53 35.95 -14.19
C MET A 1 -6.90 37.33 -14.02
N SER A 2 -7.42 38.20 -13.15
CA SER A 2 -6.77 39.48 -12.85
C SER A 2 -5.53 39.28 -11.96
N GLU A 3 -4.70 40.31 -11.81
CA GLU A 3 -3.53 40.25 -10.91
C GLU A 3 -3.89 40.11 -9.42
N GLU A 4 -5.13 40.47 -9.07
CA GLU A 4 -5.71 40.36 -7.74
C GLU A 4 -6.43 39.03 -7.53
N GLY A 5 -6.35 38.09 -8.48
CA GLY A 5 -6.93 36.75 -8.32
C GLY A 5 -8.40 36.62 -8.75
N SER A 6 -8.98 37.64 -9.37
CA SER A 6 -10.38 37.59 -9.85
C SER A 6 -10.49 36.83 -11.17
N ILE A 7 -11.46 35.92 -11.27
CA ILE A 7 -11.64 35.07 -12.45
C ILE A 7 -12.35 35.87 -13.55
N ILE A 8 -11.61 36.22 -14.61
CA ILE A 8 -12.14 36.95 -15.77
C ILE A 8 -12.85 35.99 -16.73
N ALA A 9 -12.28 34.81 -16.95
CA ALA A 9 -12.79 33.81 -17.86
C ALA A 9 -12.37 32.41 -17.38
N ALA A 10 -13.21 31.42 -17.62
CA ALA A 10 -12.95 30.01 -17.37
C ALA A 10 -13.54 29.18 -18.50
N ASN A 11 -12.84 28.11 -18.92
CA ASN A 11 -13.38 27.22 -19.94
C ASN A 11 -14.47 26.31 -19.33
N ARG A 12 -15.35 25.78 -20.19
CA ARG A 12 -16.44 24.89 -19.76
C ARG A 12 -15.93 23.62 -19.07
N THR A 13 -14.73 23.16 -19.43
CA THR A 13 -14.11 21.98 -18.83
C THR A 13 -13.81 22.18 -17.35
N LEU A 14 -13.18 23.31 -16.98
CA LEU A 14 -12.87 23.64 -15.59
C LEU A 14 -14.15 23.77 -14.75
N ILE A 15 -15.15 24.47 -15.27
CA ILE A 15 -16.45 24.65 -14.60
C ILE A 15 -17.11 23.30 -14.30
N LYS A 16 -17.13 22.40 -15.29
CA LYS A 16 -17.65 21.03 -15.11
C LYS A 16 -16.86 20.21 -14.09
N ILE A 17 -15.53 20.33 -14.07
CA ILE A 17 -14.68 19.58 -13.13
C ILE A 17 -14.96 20.00 -11.68
N LEU A 18 -15.26 21.26 -11.45
CA LEU A 18 -15.48 21.81 -10.11
C LEU A 18 -16.94 21.83 -9.68
N ASP A 19 -17.83 21.35 -10.54
CA ASP A 19 -19.28 21.27 -10.30
C ASP A 19 -19.92 22.62 -9.92
N TYR A 20 -19.43 23.71 -10.52
CA TYR A 20 -20.02 25.04 -10.41
C TYR A 20 -20.84 25.41 -11.65
N GLU A 21 -21.72 26.39 -11.51
CA GLU A 21 -22.29 27.10 -12.66
C GLU A 21 -21.36 28.25 -13.11
N PRO A 22 -21.30 28.58 -14.43
CA PRO A 22 -20.45 29.65 -14.93
C PRO A 22 -20.64 30.99 -14.20
N GLU A 23 -21.88 31.34 -13.89
CA GLU A 23 -22.27 32.59 -13.21
C GLU A 23 -21.78 32.65 -11.76
N GLN A 24 -21.46 31.49 -11.17
CA GLN A 24 -20.92 31.39 -9.81
C GLN A 24 -19.39 31.55 -9.78
N VAL A 25 -18.72 31.45 -10.93
CA VAL A 25 -17.24 31.43 -11.00
C VAL A 25 -16.71 32.72 -11.59
N ILE A 26 -17.32 33.23 -12.67
CA ILE A 26 -16.86 34.45 -13.32
C ILE A 26 -17.09 35.65 -12.38
N GLY A 27 -16.05 36.47 -12.22
CA GLY A 27 -16.04 37.64 -11.32
C GLY A 27 -15.75 37.32 -9.86
N GLN A 28 -15.71 36.04 -9.47
CA GLN A 28 -15.30 35.65 -8.12
C GLN A 28 -13.79 35.53 -7.98
N HIS A 29 -13.31 35.56 -6.74
CA HIS A 29 -11.90 35.33 -6.44
C HIS A 29 -11.56 33.84 -6.48
N MET A 30 -10.40 33.47 -7.06
CA MET A 30 -10.02 32.05 -7.25
C MET A 30 -10.01 31.21 -5.98
N ASN A 31 -9.82 31.86 -4.82
CA ASN A 31 -9.83 31.21 -3.51
C ASN A 31 -11.08 30.36 -3.24
N MET A 32 -12.23 30.69 -3.86
CA MET A 32 -13.44 29.87 -3.72
C MET A 32 -13.26 28.44 -4.27
N MET A 33 -12.37 28.25 -5.24
CA MET A 33 -12.03 26.97 -5.86
C MET A 33 -10.75 26.37 -5.29
N LEU A 34 -10.19 26.92 -4.21
CA LEU A 34 -8.95 26.44 -3.57
C LEU A 34 -9.25 25.89 -2.18
N THR A 35 -8.52 24.84 -1.78
CA THR A 35 -8.47 24.41 -0.37
C THR A 35 -7.81 25.49 0.48
N ILE A 36 -8.07 25.50 1.80
CA ILE A 36 -7.47 26.50 2.71
C ILE A 36 -5.94 26.52 2.62
N PRO A 37 -5.22 25.37 2.61
CA PRO A 37 -3.77 25.38 2.41
C PRO A 37 -3.35 25.95 1.06
N ALA A 38 -4.10 25.65 -0.02
CA ALA A 38 -3.79 26.15 -1.35
C ALA A 38 -3.99 27.67 -1.45
N GLN A 39 -4.98 28.24 -0.75
CA GLN A 39 -5.16 29.70 -0.69
C GLN A 39 -3.94 30.40 -0.10
N LEU A 40 -3.44 29.89 1.04
CA LEU A 40 -2.26 30.45 1.70
C LEU A 40 -1.02 30.32 0.82
N PHE A 41 -0.83 29.15 0.20
CA PHE A 41 0.27 28.92 -0.73
C PHE A 41 0.21 29.88 -1.92
N CYS A 42 -0.97 30.07 -2.51
CA CYS A 42 -1.13 30.97 -3.64
C CYS A 42 -0.78 32.42 -3.28
N GLN A 43 -1.20 32.87 -2.10
CA GLN A 43 -0.91 34.21 -1.60
C GLN A 43 0.58 34.43 -1.31
N LEU A 44 1.25 33.45 -0.71
CA LEU A 44 2.64 33.59 -0.26
C LEU A 44 3.67 33.29 -1.36
N TYR A 45 3.33 32.44 -2.32
CA TYR A 45 4.29 31.94 -3.32
C TYR A 45 3.81 32.16 -4.76
N PHE A 46 2.61 31.68 -5.12
CA PHE A 46 2.16 31.67 -6.51
C PHE A 46 2.07 33.08 -7.12
N PHE A 47 1.30 33.98 -6.49
CA PHE A 47 1.13 35.34 -7.03
C PHE A 47 2.42 36.16 -6.98
N PRO A 48 3.20 36.17 -5.88
CA PRO A 48 4.49 36.85 -5.86
C PRO A 48 5.45 36.35 -6.96
N LEU A 49 5.54 35.03 -7.14
CA LEU A 49 6.42 34.43 -8.15
C LEU A 49 5.96 34.79 -9.56
N LEU A 50 4.65 34.74 -9.84
CA LEU A 50 4.10 35.05 -11.16
C LEU A 50 4.29 36.52 -11.52
N LYS A 51 4.25 37.43 -10.54
CA LYS A 51 4.52 38.86 -10.72
C LYS A 51 6.01 39.14 -10.96
N LEU A 52 6.91 38.35 -10.38
CA LEU A 52 8.35 38.54 -10.54
C LEU A 52 8.86 37.91 -11.85
N GLU A 53 8.55 36.63 -12.06
CA GLU A 53 9.11 35.82 -13.14
C GLU A 53 8.25 35.85 -14.41
N HIS A 54 7.03 36.39 -14.36
CA HIS A 54 6.05 36.49 -15.46
C HIS A 54 5.60 35.14 -16.06
N HIS A 55 6.16 34.02 -15.59
CA HIS A 55 5.76 32.67 -15.95
C HIS A 55 6.05 31.72 -14.79
N ILE A 56 5.24 30.67 -14.68
CA ILE A 56 5.37 29.59 -13.72
C ILE A 56 5.03 28.29 -14.42
N GLU A 57 5.83 27.27 -14.16
CA GLU A 57 5.62 25.92 -14.65
C GLU A 57 5.50 24.94 -13.48
N GLU A 58 4.62 23.96 -13.64
CA GLU A 58 4.49 22.75 -12.84
C GLU A 58 4.24 22.95 -11.34
N ILE A 59 3.42 23.93 -10.96
CA ILE A 59 3.01 24.09 -9.56
C ILE A 59 1.85 23.16 -9.21
N TYR A 60 2.03 22.37 -8.16
CA TYR A 60 1.01 21.47 -7.62
C TYR A 60 0.16 22.17 -6.55
N ILE A 61 -1.16 22.19 -6.73
CA ILE A 61 -2.11 22.61 -5.69
C ILE A 61 -3.38 21.75 -5.72
N SER A 62 -4.18 21.84 -4.66
CA SER A 62 -5.50 21.20 -4.61
C SER A 62 -6.60 22.23 -4.83
N LEU A 63 -7.42 22.00 -5.86
CA LEU A 63 -8.69 22.69 -6.02
C LEU A 63 -9.75 22.05 -5.13
N LYS A 64 -10.79 22.82 -4.84
CA LYS A 64 -11.98 22.38 -4.11
C LYS A 64 -13.21 22.55 -5.01
N ALA A 65 -13.84 21.42 -5.36
CA ALA A 65 -15.11 21.41 -6.06
C ALA A 65 -16.25 21.87 -5.12
N ARG A 66 -17.41 22.17 -5.71
CA ARG A 66 -18.59 22.67 -4.99
C ARG A 66 -19.09 21.70 -3.90
N ASP A 67 -19.04 20.41 -4.18
CA ASP A 67 -19.40 19.33 -3.26
C ASP A 67 -18.38 19.11 -2.13
N GLY A 68 -17.22 19.78 -2.23
CA GLY A 68 -16.11 19.68 -1.29
C GLY A 68 -15.04 18.66 -1.69
N GLU A 69 -15.16 17.99 -2.83
CA GLU A 69 -14.11 17.10 -3.32
C GLU A 69 -12.82 17.90 -3.59
N GLU A 70 -11.70 17.37 -3.11
CA GLU A 70 -10.37 17.89 -3.42
C GLU A 70 -9.85 17.28 -4.72
N ILE A 71 -9.53 18.16 -5.67
CA ILE A 71 -9.05 17.81 -6.99
C ILE A 71 -7.61 18.33 -7.11
N PRO A 72 -6.59 17.47 -6.99
CA PRO A 72 -5.22 17.89 -7.19
C PRO A 72 -4.99 18.24 -8.65
N VAL A 73 -4.35 19.39 -8.88
CA VAL A 73 -4.05 19.92 -10.21
C VAL A 73 -2.60 20.36 -10.30
N LEU A 74 -2.05 20.23 -11.50
CA LEU A 74 -0.84 20.92 -11.92
C LEU A 74 -1.22 22.23 -12.59
N ILE A 75 -0.53 23.31 -12.25
CA ILE A 75 -0.76 24.66 -12.77
C ILE A 75 0.46 25.14 -13.51
N ASN A 76 0.24 25.56 -14.76
CA ASN A 76 1.13 26.44 -15.48
C ASN A 76 0.45 27.80 -15.62
N ALA A 77 1.18 28.88 -15.40
CA ALA A 77 0.63 30.22 -15.51
C ALA A 77 1.60 31.20 -16.17
N THR A 78 1.07 32.17 -16.90
CA THR A 78 1.86 33.26 -17.47
C THR A 78 1.14 34.59 -17.29
N ALA A 79 1.92 35.64 -17.03
CA ALA A 79 1.45 37.01 -17.00
C ALA A 79 1.47 37.61 -18.41
N ARG A 80 0.36 38.19 -18.83
CA ARG A 80 0.22 38.90 -20.10
C ARG A 80 -0.42 40.27 -19.88
N HIS A 81 -0.12 41.21 -20.77
CA HIS A 81 -0.81 42.49 -20.81
C HIS A 81 -2.00 42.41 -21.77
N ASP A 82 -3.18 42.74 -21.29
CA ASP A 82 -4.42 42.81 -22.07
C ASP A 82 -5.09 44.16 -21.84
N SER A 83 -5.27 44.93 -22.92
CA SER A 83 -6.01 46.20 -22.89
C SER A 83 -5.54 47.21 -21.82
N GLY A 84 -4.25 47.21 -21.50
CA GLY A 84 -3.64 48.10 -20.49
C GLY A 84 -3.68 47.58 -19.05
N ALA A 85 -4.29 46.41 -18.81
CA ALA A 85 -4.24 45.71 -17.54
C ALA A 85 -3.33 44.47 -17.66
N SER A 86 -2.70 44.09 -16.55
CA SER A 86 -2.00 42.81 -16.48
C SER A 86 -2.97 41.72 -16.05
N VAL A 87 -2.90 40.57 -16.71
CA VAL A 87 -3.77 39.42 -16.47
C VAL A 87 -2.95 38.15 -16.48
N PHE A 88 -3.41 37.16 -15.73
CA PHE A 88 -2.78 35.84 -15.63
C PHE A 88 -3.60 34.81 -16.40
N ASP A 89 -2.95 34.13 -17.33
CA ASP A 89 -3.50 32.96 -18.00
C ASP A 89 -3.00 31.71 -17.28
N CYS A 90 -3.92 30.88 -16.80
CA CYS A 90 -3.60 29.66 -16.07
C CYS A 90 -4.13 28.44 -16.82
N VAL A 91 -3.29 27.42 -16.97
CA VAL A 91 -3.65 26.10 -17.46
C VAL A 91 -3.62 25.15 -16.28
N LEU A 92 -4.75 24.48 -16.04
CA LEU A 92 -4.96 23.54 -14.93
C LEU A 92 -5.08 22.13 -15.51
N ILE A 93 -4.22 21.24 -15.08
CA ILE A 93 -4.22 19.83 -15.49
C ILE A 93 -4.61 19.00 -14.27
N PRO A 94 -5.83 18.42 -14.23
CA PRO A 94 -6.23 17.52 -13.16
C PRO A 94 -5.33 16.29 -13.12
N MET A 95 -4.76 16.06 -11.96
CA MET A 95 -3.98 14.86 -11.68
C MET A 95 -4.95 13.84 -11.07
N ARG A 96 -5.43 12.87 -11.87
CA ARG A 96 -6.29 11.80 -11.34
C ARG A 96 -5.47 10.90 -10.41
N LYS A 97 -5.62 11.21 -9.12
CA LYS A 97 -5.25 10.53 -7.87
C LYS A 97 -4.12 9.49 -7.88
N ARG A 98 -3.02 9.92 -7.27
CA ARG A 98 -2.11 9.15 -6.40
C ARG A 98 -2.83 8.28 -5.35
N ASN A 99 -4.08 8.59 -4.97
CA ASN A 99 -4.85 7.79 -4.01
C ASN A 99 -5.22 6.39 -4.50
N GLU A 100 -5.37 6.19 -5.81
CA GLU A 100 -5.63 4.84 -6.34
C GLU A 100 -4.36 4.00 -6.21
N TYR A 101 -3.22 4.53 -6.65
CA TYR A 101 -1.93 3.88 -6.48
C TYR A 101 -1.54 3.68 -5.01
N GLU A 102 -1.78 4.65 -4.13
CA GLU A 102 -1.49 4.51 -2.70
C GLU A 102 -2.43 3.50 -2.04
N ASN A 103 -3.70 3.45 -2.42
CA ASN A 103 -4.62 2.43 -1.93
C ASN A 103 -4.27 1.04 -2.46
N GLU A 104 -3.97 0.89 -3.74
CA GLU A 104 -3.50 -0.38 -4.33
C GLU A 104 -2.22 -0.86 -3.65
N LEU A 105 -1.28 0.06 -3.39
CA LEU A 105 -0.04 -0.26 -2.69
C LEU A 105 -0.29 -0.64 -1.22
N LEU A 106 -1.24 0.01 -0.55
CA LEU A 106 -1.65 -0.32 0.81
C LEU A 106 -2.32 -1.70 0.87
N ILE A 107 -3.21 -2.00 -0.07
CA ILE A 107 -3.88 -3.31 -0.19
C ILE A 107 -2.84 -4.40 -0.44
N ALA A 108 -1.97 -4.22 -1.43
CA ALA A 108 -0.92 -5.19 -1.75
C ALA A 108 0.03 -5.43 -0.57
N ARG A 109 0.36 -4.38 0.19
CA ARG A 109 1.17 -4.49 1.41
C ARG A 109 0.47 -5.32 2.49
N ASN A 110 -0.82 -5.08 2.72
CA ASN A 110 -1.59 -5.82 3.73
C ASN A 110 -1.70 -7.30 3.35
N GLU A 111 -2.01 -7.61 2.09
CA GLU A 111 -2.06 -8.99 1.59
C GLU A 111 -0.71 -9.70 1.75
N ALA A 112 0.40 -9.03 1.42
CA ALA A 112 1.74 -9.57 1.60
C ALA A 112 2.08 -9.83 3.08
N GLN A 113 1.64 -8.95 3.99
CA GLN A 113 1.82 -9.14 5.43
C GLN A 113 1.00 -10.33 5.97
N GLU A 114 -0.25 -10.48 5.55
CA GLU A 114 -1.09 -11.62 5.92
C GLU A 114 -0.49 -12.94 5.41
N ALA A 115 -0.04 -12.97 4.15
CA ALA A 115 0.62 -14.13 3.57
C ALA A 115 1.92 -14.49 4.32
N LEU A 116 2.71 -13.49 4.74
CA LEU A 116 3.92 -13.70 5.52
C LEU A 116 3.60 -14.30 6.89
N PHE A 117 2.58 -13.78 7.58
CA PHE A 117 2.17 -14.29 8.88
C PHE A 117 1.64 -15.73 8.79
N ALA A 118 0.82 -16.03 7.78
CA ALA A 118 0.33 -17.38 7.52
C ALA A 118 1.48 -18.35 7.24
N LYS A 119 2.47 -17.94 6.42
CA LYS A 119 3.67 -18.74 6.14
C LYS A 119 4.50 -18.98 7.39
N GLN A 120 4.71 -17.96 8.23
CA GLN A 120 5.46 -18.10 9.48
C GLN A 120 4.78 -19.10 10.43
N LYS A 121 3.45 -19.02 10.55
CA LYS A 121 2.67 -19.97 11.36
C LYS A 121 2.81 -21.40 10.84
N ALA A 122 2.65 -21.61 9.53
CA ALA A 122 2.79 -22.92 8.91
C ALA A 122 4.21 -23.50 9.08
N ASN A 123 5.24 -22.66 8.96
CA ASN A 123 6.62 -23.09 9.19
C ASN A 123 6.85 -23.51 10.65
N ALA A 124 6.33 -22.76 11.63
CA ALA A 124 6.45 -23.12 13.04
C ALA A 124 5.74 -24.44 13.36
N GLU A 125 4.53 -24.65 12.81
CA GLU A 125 3.82 -25.92 12.93
C GLU A 125 4.60 -27.08 12.30
N LEU A 126 5.23 -26.86 11.14
CA LEU A 126 6.05 -27.84 10.46
C LEU A 126 7.31 -28.22 11.25
N GLU A 127 7.98 -27.24 11.87
CA GLU A 127 9.14 -27.48 12.74
C GLU A 127 8.78 -28.37 13.93
N ILE A 128 7.67 -28.07 14.62
CA ILE A 128 7.18 -28.89 15.75
C ILE A 128 6.83 -30.31 15.28
N ALA A 129 6.18 -30.44 14.12
CA ALA A 129 5.84 -31.74 13.56
C ALA A 129 7.09 -32.56 13.21
N LEU A 130 8.13 -31.93 12.65
CA LEU A 130 9.40 -32.57 12.33
C LEU A 130 10.15 -33.04 13.58
N GLU A 131 10.17 -32.25 14.66
CA GLU A 131 10.77 -32.67 15.93
C GLU A 131 10.02 -33.88 16.52
N THR A 132 8.68 -33.83 16.51
CA THR A 132 7.85 -34.93 16.98
C THR A 132 8.09 -36.20 16.17
N LEU A 133 8.20 -36.08 14.84
CA LEU A 133 8.46 -37.21 13.95
C LEU A 133 9.83 -37.84 14.23
N LYS A 134 10.87 -37.02 14.44
CA LYS A 134 12.21 -37.49 14.81
C LYS A 134 12.19 -38.27 16.13
N ALA A 135 11.56 -37.73 17.16
CA ALA A 135 11.44 -38.40 18.46
C ALA A 135 10.72 -39.75 18.33
N LYS A 136 9.64 -39.82 17.54
CA LYS A 136 8.93 -41.08 17.27
C LYS A 136 9.76 -42.08 16.48
N GLN A 137 10.59 -41.61 15.54
CA GLN A 137 11.48 -42.48 14.78
C GLN A 137 12.56 -43.10 15.67
N GLU A 138 13.13 -42.34 16.59
CA GLU A 138 14.10 -42.84 17.58
C GLU A 138 13.46 -43.87 18.53
N GLU A 139 12.28 -43.57 19.07
CA GLU A 139 11.51 -44.50 19.92
C GLU A 139 11.24 -45.84 19.20
N LEU A 140 10.80 -45.79 17.94
CA LEU A 140 10.54 -46.99 17.13
C LEU A 140 11.82 -47.81 16.88
N LEU A 141 12.96 -47.15 16.63
CA LEU A 141 14.24 -47.81 16.46
C LEU A 141 14.67 -48.55 17.73
N GLU A 142 14.46 -47.94 18.89
CA GLU A 142 14.79 -48.53 20.19
C GLU A 142 13.89 -49.72 20.52
N ILE A 143 12.57 -49.58 20.33
CA ILE A 143 11.62 -50.69 20.47
C ILE A 143 11.97 -51.84 19.51
N ASN A 144 12.35 -51.53 18.27
CA ASN A 144 12.73 -52.56 17.30
C ASN A 144 13.97 -53.34 17.77
N LYS A 145 15.01 -52.65 18.25
CA LYS A 145 16.21 -53.29 18.83
C LYS A 145 15.85 -54.19 20.02
N GLN A 146 15.03 -53.72 20.95
CA GLN A 146 14.58 -54.51 22.09
C GLN A 146 13.84 -55.77 21.64
N ASN A 147 12.90 -55.63 20.70
CA ASN A 147 12.15 -56.77 20.15
C ASN A 147 13.07 -57.81 19.48
N GLN A 148 14.13 -57.39 18.78
CA GLN A 148 15.12 -58.31 18.23
C GLN A 148 15.89 -59.04 19.34
N GLN A 149 16.28 -58.33 20.39
CA GLN A 149 16.99 -58.92 21.53
C GLN A 149 16.11 -59.93 22.27
N PHE A 150 14.83 -59.61 22.53
CA PHE A 150 13.88 -60.54 23.13
C PHE A 150 13.71 -61.79 22.28
N LYS A 151 13.52 -61.66 20.96
CA LYS A 151 13.44 -62.81 20.03
C LYS A 151 14.67 -63.70 20.13
N LEU A 152 15.87 -63.12 20.20
CA LEU A 152 17.12 -63.86 20.30
C LEU A 152 17.24 -64.60 21.65
N ASN A 153 16.93 -63.92 22.75
CA ASN A 153 16.98 -64.48 24.10
C ASN A 153 15.98 -65.63 24.26
N THR A 154 14.72 -65.43 23.87
CA THR A 154 13.69 -66.48 23.90
C THR A 154 14.10 -67.69 23.08
N LYS A 155 14.72 -67.49 21.90
CA LYS A 155 15.24 -68.60 21.09
C LYS A 155 16.34 -69.39 21.82
N ARG A 156 17.28 -68.70 22.48
CA ARG A 156 18.33 -69.32 23.29
C ARG A 156 17.77 -70.11 24.47
N GLU A 157 16.79 -69.55 25.19
CA GLU A 157 16.13 -70.22 26.31
C GLU A 157 15.41 -71.50 25.86
N LEU A 158 14.69 -71.46 24.74
CA LEU A 158 14.03 -72.64 24.16
C LEU A 158 15.05 -73.72 23.74
N GLU A 159 16.20 -73.33 23.18
CA GLU A 159 17.28 -74.26 22.85
C GLU A 159 17.91 -74.90 24.09
N LEU A 160 18.11 -74.12 25.16
CA LEU A 160 18.60 -74.61 26.45
C LEU A 160 17.61 -75.58 27.10
N ALA A 161 16.33 -75.23 27.15
CA ALA A 161 15.27 -76.09 27.68
C ALA A 161 15.20 -77.42 26.91
N ARG A 162 15.29 -77.38 25.57
CA ARG A 162 15.38 -78.59 24.74
C ARG A 162 16.61 -79.44 25.05
N LYS A 163 17.78 -78.83 25.26
CA LYS A 163 19.01 -79.55 25.63
C LYS A 163 18.90 -80.22 26.99
N ILE A 164 18.37 -79.52 27.99
CA ILE A 164 18.17 -80.07 29.34
C ILE A 164 17.21 -81.25 29.28
N GLN A 165 16.06 -81.10 28.59
CA GLN A 165 15.09 -82.18 28.43
C GLN A 165 15.69 -83.42 27.75
N LYS A 166 16.58 -83.22 26.76
CA LYS A 166 17.29 -84.33 26.09
C LYS A 166 18.27 -85.06 27.01
N ASN A 167 18.97 -84.34 27.88
CA ASN A 167 19.92 -84.94 28.83
C ASN A 167 19.22 -85.61 30.03
N SER A 168 18.02 -85.18 30.41
CA SER A 168 17.22 -85.78 31.50
C SER A 168 16.50 -87.08 31.12
N LEU A 169 16.52 -87.48 29.84
CA LEU A 169 15.89 -88.70 29.30
C LEU A 169 16.91 -89.81 28.98
N THR A 170 18.14 -89.68 29.48
CA THR A 170 19.25 -90.65 29.41
C THR A 170 19.76 -90.93 30.82
#